data_AF-A0A2S5LYM3-F1
#
_entry.id   AF-A0A2S5LYM3-F1
#
_cell.length_a   1.000
_cell.length_b   1.000
_cell.length_c   1.000
_cell.angle_alpha   90.00
_cell.angle_beta   90.00
_cell.angle_gamma   90.00
#
_symmetry.space_group_name_H-M   'P 1'
#
loop_
_entity.id
_entity.type
_entity.pdbx_description
1 polymer ?
#
loop_
_entity_poly.entity_id
_entity_poly.type
_entity_poly.pdbx_seq_one_letter_code
_entity_poly.pdbx_strand_id
1 'polypeptide(L)'
;MGRYHEELTRRFLIGVRLEAPANARRQTHLRRESVRARPSKSKLASMENGMSHPGEILARHLQDLGLTASDLARDIDVPVNRVTAIINGQRGVTADTALRLGHWFGVQPEDWLELQTQYELSLARRAAGARIKSLPSLADRQRD
;
A
#
# COMPACT_ATOMS: atom_id res chain seq x y z
N MET A 1 61.28 -21.51 12.72
CA MET A 1 59.96 -21.13 13.27
C MET A 1 60.17 -20.82 14.75
N GLY A 2 59.91 -19.68 15.37
CA GLY A 2 59.31 -18.41 14.98
C GLY A 2 59.11 -17.64 16.30
N ARG A 3 60.14 -16.87 16.70
CA ARG A 3 60.19 -15.69 17.59
C ARG A 3 59.38 -15.73 18.92
N TYR A 4 60.03 -15.98 20.06
CA TYR A 4 60.73 -15.03 20.97
C TYR A 4 59.80 -14.33 22.00
N HIS A 5 59.98 -14.72 23.28
CA HIS A 5 60.06 -13.91 24.52
C HIS A 5 58.92 -12.89 24.82
N GLU A 6 58.13 -13.00 25.91
CA GLU A 6 58.52 -12.77 27.34
C GLU A 6 59.25 -11.43 27.50
N GLU A 7 58.71 -10.38 28.12
CA GLU A 7 58.56 -10.24 29.56
C GLU A 7 57.72 -9.00 29.93
N LEU A 8 57.13 -9.09 31.11
CA LEU A 8 56.57 -8.02 31.93
C LEU A 8 57.59 -6.89 32.18
N THR A 9 57.13 -5.67 32.47
CA THR A 9 57.50 -4.88 33.68
C THR A 9 57.34 -3.35 33.52
N ARG A 10 56.86 -2.71 34.61
CA ARG A 10 56.99 -1.29 35.04
C ARG A 10 55.97 -0.22 34.58
N ARG A 11 54.86 -0.16 35.33
CA ARG A 11 54.58 0.86 36.39
C ARG A 11 55.28 2.23 36.22
N PHE A 12 54.53 3.31 35.96
CA PHE A 12 54.67 4.62 36.64
C PHE A 12 53.48 5.56 36.35
N LEU A 13 52.93 6.15 37.42
CA LEU A 13 52.07 7.33 37.43
C LEU A 13 52.85 8.56 36.93
N ILE A 14 52.22 9.49 36.18
CA ILE A 14 52.34 10.96 36.29
C ILE A 14 51.45 11.60 35.22
N GLY A 15 50.68 12.60 35.64
CA GLY A 15 49.68 13.29 34.84
C GLY A 15 50.25 14.00 33.62
N VAL A 16 49.58 13.80 32.48
CA VAL A 16 49.55 14.74 31.37
C VAL A 16 48.09 14.98 31.00
N ARG A 17 47.73 16.24 31.17
CA ARG A 17 46.48 16.91 30.82
C ARG A 17 46.20 16.74 29.33
N LEU A 18 45.13 16.02 28.97
CA LEU A 18 44.57 16.03 27.62
C LEU A 18 43.41 17.03 27.59
N GLU A 19 43.73 18.27 27.17
CA GLU A 19 42.73 19.25 26.75
C GLU A 19 42.08 18.73 25.45
N ALA A 20 40.81 18.34 25.53
CA ALA A 20 40.02 17.99 24.35
C ALA A 20 39.66 19.27 23.56
N PRO A 21 39.83 19.30 22.22
CA PRO A 21 39.53 20.49 21.44
C PRO A 21 38.03 20.78 21.42
N ALA A 22 37.69 22.04 21.74
CA ALA A 22 36.42 22.66 21.42
C ALA A 22 36.20 22.64 19.89
N ASN A 23 34.94 22.44 19.50
CA ASN A 23 34.40 22.47 18.14
C ASN A 23 34.36 21.13 17.38
N ALA A 24 33.40 20.29 17.74
CA ALA A 24 32.75 19.41 16.78
C ALA A 24 31.23 19.60 16.87
N ARG A 25 30.73 20.54 16.07
CA ARG A 25 29.32 20.64 15.67
C ARG A 25 28.82 19.25 15.27
N ARG A 26 28.02 18.61 16.11
CA ARG A 26 27.17 17.49 15.71
C ARG A 26 25.79 17.68 16.33
N GLN A 27 24.90 18.10 15.46
CA GLN A 27 23.46 18.19 15.63
C GLN A 27 22.94 17.02 16.47
N THR A 28 22.54 17.33 17.70
CA THR A 28 21.62 16.52 18.45
C THR A 28 20.23 16.70 17.84
N HIS A 29 19.55 15.58 17.61
CA HIS A 29 18.12 15.46 17.34
C HIS A 29 17.57 15.99 16.00
N LEU A 30 17.66 15.16 14.95
CA LEU A 30 16.54 14.88 14.03
C LEU A 30 16.73 13.45 13.47
N ARG A 31 16.33 12.45 14.26
CA ARG A 31 16.42 11.04 13.88
C ARG A 31 15.23 10.70 12.97
N ARG A 32 15.48 10.73 11.67
CA ARG A 32 14.80 9.97 10.61
C ARG A 32 13.31 10.28 10.37
N GLU A 33 13.04 11.45 9.79
CA GLU A 33 12.02 11.51 8.73
C GLU A 33 12.51 10.67 7.55
N SER A 34 12.23 9.38 7.60
CA SER A 34 12.35 8.52 6.43
C SER A 34 11.15 8.82 5.56
N VAL A 35 11.30 9.81 4.69
CA VAL A 35 10.45 10.09 3.54
C VAL A 35 10.38 8.83 2.69
N ARG A 36 9.48 7.91 3.06
CA ARG A 36 9.05 6.82 2.18
C ARG A 36 8.03 7.49 1.28
N ALA A 37 8.49 7.91 0.11
CA ALA A 37 7.65 8.50 -0.92
C ALA A 37 6.37 7.66 -1.05
N ARG A 38 5.24 8.21 -0.62
CA ARG A 38 3.93 7.61 -0.88
C ARG A 38 3.79 7.58 -2.41
N PRO A 39 3.53 6.43 -3.05
CA PRO A 39 3.14 6.47 -4.45
C PRO A 39 1.92 7.38 -4.56
N SER A 40 2.01 8.39 -5.42
CA SER A 40 0.97 9.39 -5.61
C SER A 40 -0.34 8.73 -6.06
N LYS A 41 -1.48 9.35 -5.69
CA LYS A 41 -2.87 9.00 -6.10
C LYS A 41 -3.05 8.71 -7.59
N SER A 42 -2.10 9.08 -8.43
CA SER A 42 -2.12 8.96 -9.88
C SER A 42 -1.71 7.59 -10.42
N LYS A 43 -0.95 6.73 -9.72
CA LYS A 43 -0.37 5.55 -10.40
C LYS A 43 -1.32 4.36 -10.57
N LEU A 44 -2.27 4.16 -9.65
CA LEU A 44 -3.34 3.16 -9.80
C LEU A 44 -4.48 3.67 -10.68
N ALA A 45 -4.84 4.96 -10.54
CA ALA A 45 -5.92 5.58 -11.31
C ALA A 45 -5.57 5.87 -12.79
N SER A 46 -4.28 5.89 -13.17
CA SER A 46 -3.85 6.14 -14.56
C SER A 46 -3.65 4.86 -15.39
N MET A 47 -3.87 3.67 -14.81
CA MET A 47 -3.69 2.40 -15.52
C MET A 47 -5.04 1.71 -15.72
N GLU A 48 -5.56 1.90 -16.93
CA GLU A 48 -6.65 1.19 -17.60
C GLU A 48 -8.11 1.49 -17.19
N ASN A 49 -8.85 1.98 -18.19
CA ASN A 49 -10.31 1.94 -18.38
C ASN A 49 -11.15 1.79 -17.10
N GLY A 50 -11.88 2.84 -16.72
CA GLY A 50 -12.85 2.88 -15.61
C GLY A 50 -14.09 2.00 -15.77
N MET A 51 -13.93 0.78 -16.29
CA MET A 51 -14.94 -0.26 -16.47
C MET A 51 -14.43 -1.66 -16.12
N SER A 52 -13.17 -1.84 -15.71
CA SER A 52 -12.66 -3.15 -15.30
C SER A 52 -13.16 -3.54 -13.91
N HIS A 53 -13.56 -4.81 -13.76
CA HIS A 53 -13.93 -5.35 -12.46
C HIS A 53 -12.70 -5.33 -11.52
N PRO A 54 -12.84 -5.02 -10.21
CA PRO A 54 -11.70 -5.00 -9.28
C PRO A 54 -10.92 -6.32 -9.24
N GLY A 55 -11.59 -7.43 -9.52
CA GLY A 55 -10.97 -8.75 -9.68
C GLY A 55 -9.96 -8.87 -10.82
N GLU A 56 -10.17 -8.19 -11.94
CA GLU A 56 -9.21 -8.18 -13.06
C GLU A 56 -7.93 -7.45 -12.65
N ILE A 57 -8.09 -6.32 -11.95
CA ILE A 57 -6.97 -5.55 -11.39
C ILE A 57 -6.22 -6.39 -10.36
N LEU A 58 -6.94 -7.06 -9.45
CA LEU A 58 -6.35 -7.95 -8.47
C LEU A 58 -5.56 -9.10 -9.13
N ALA A 59 -6.12 -9.72 -10.16
CA ALA A 59 -5.46 -10.81 -10.88
C ALA A 59 -4.14 -10.36 -11.52
N ARG A 60 -4.11 -9.16 -12.11
CA ARG A 60 -2.90 -8.57 -12.69
C ARG A 60 -1.84 -8.30 -11.62
N HIS A 61 -2.22 -7.74 -10.48
CA HIS A 61 -1.29 -7.54 -9.37
C HIS A 61 -0.68 -8.85 -8.87
N LEU A 62 -1.49 -9.91 -8.77
CA LEU A 62 -0.99 -11.23 -8.37
C LEU A 62 -0.03 -11.81 -9.40
N GLN A 63 -0.34 -11.67 -10.69
CA GLN A 63 0.54 -12.09 -11.78
C GLN A 63 1.88 -11.34 -11.74
N ASP A 64 1.87 -10.02 -11.58
CA ASP A 64 3.07 -9.19 -11.52
C ASP A 64 3.97 -9.53 -10.31
N LEU A 65 3.36 -9.99 -9.21
CA LEU A 65 4.05 -10.42 -8.00
C LEU A 65 4.42 -11.91 -8.01
N GLY A 66 4.01 -12.67 -9.02
CA GLY A 66 4.23 -14.12 -9.10
C GLY A 66 3.48 -14.91 -8.01
N LEU A 67 2.35 -14.39 -7.52
CA LEU A 67 1.56 -14.98 -6.45
C LEU A 67 0.30 -15.65 -6.97
N THR A 68 -0.13 -16.71 -6.30
CA THR A 68 -1.42 -17.34 -6.58
C THR A 68 -2.55 -16.71 -5.75
N ALA A 69 -3.81 -16.94 -6.15
CA ALA A 69 -4.97 -16.57 -5.34
C ALA A 69 -4.95 -17.24 -3.95
N SER A 70 -4.42 -18.46 -3.86
CA SER A 70 -4.26 -19.20 -2.61
C SER A 70 -3.22 -18.56 -1.69
N ASP A 71 -2.12 -18.05 -2.26
CA ASP A 71 -1.10 -17.34 -1.48
C ASP A 71 -1.67 -16.08 -0.86
N LEU A 72 -2.32 -15.24 -1.68
CA LEU A 72 -2.97 -14.04 -1.16
C LEU A 72 -4.03 -14.37 -0.11
N ALA A 73 -4.89 -15.37 -0.37
CA ALA A 73 -5.95 -15.74 0.56
C ALA A 73 -5.43 -16.13 1.95
N ARG A 74 -4.31 -16.87 1.98
CA ARG A 74 -3.61 -17.22 3.22
C ARG A 74 -3.06 -15.97 3.91
N ASP A 75 -2.41 -15.08 3.16
CA ASP A 75 -1.76 -13.91 3.73
C ASP A 75 -2.74 -12.87 4.27
N ILE A 76 -3.95 -12.78 3.69
CA ILE A 76 -4.99 -11.85 4.14
C ILE A 76 -6.06 -12.51 5.03
N ASP A 77 -5.84 -13.76 5.44
CA ASP A 77 -6.69 -14.55 6.32
C ASP A 77 -8.16 -14.61 5.84
N VAL A 78 -8.36 -15.10 4.61
CA VAL A 78 -9.70 -15.35 4.04
C VAL A 78 -9.75 -16.68 3.29
N PRO A 79 -10.94 -17.28 3.10
CA PRO A 79 -11.07 -18.48 2.27
C PRO A 79 -10.61 -18.24 0.82
N VAL A 80 -9.88 -19.18 0.23
CA VAL A 80 -9.41 -19.12 -1.17
C VAL A 80 -10.56 -18.84 -2.15
N ASN A 81 -11.70 -19.49 -1.95
CA ASN A 81 -12.92 -19.29 -2.76
C ASN A 81 -13.38 -17.83 -2.81
N ARG A 82 -13.09 -17.04 -1.77
CA ARG A 82 -13.41 -15.60 -1.76
C ARG A 82 -12.56 -14.86 -2.78
N VAL A 83 -11.24 -15.09 -2.77
CA VAL A 83 -10.30 -14.42 -3.67
C VAL A 83 -10.53 -14.86 -5.11
N THR A 84 -10.72 -16.15 -5.36
CA THR A 84 -10.99 -16.66 -6.72
C THR A 84 -12.32 -16.13 -7.28
N ALA A 85 -13.38 -16.07 -6.48
CA ALA A 85 -14.66 -15.48 -6.91
C ALA A 85 -14.53 -13.98 -7.25
N ILE A 86 -13.71 -13.24 -6.50
CA ILE A 86 -13.43 -11.83 -6.82
C ILE A 86 -12.69 -11.72 -8.14
N ILE A 87 -11.59 -12.46 -8.31
CA ILE A 87 -10.79 -12.49 -9.55
C ILE A 87 -11.66 -12.81 -10.77
N ASN A 88 -12.58 -13.77 -10.63
CA ASN A 88 -13.47 -14.20 -11.71
C ASN A 88 -14.67 -13.27 -11.95
N GLY A 89 -14.78 -12.14 -11.26
CA GLY A 89 -15.92 -11.22 -11.42
C GLY A 89 -17.25 -11.73 -10.85
N GLN A 90 -17.23 -12.82 -10.09
CA GLN A 90 -18.42 -13.46 -9.52
C GLN A 90 -18.81 -12.84 -8.17
N ARG A 91 -17.89 -12.12 -7.55
CA ARG A 91 -18.07 -11.44 -6.27
C ARG A 91 -17.41 -10.07 -6.31
N GLY A 92 -18.14 -9.05 -5.86
CA GLY A 92 -17.58 -7.72 -5.65
C GLY A 92 -16.69 -7.63 -4.40
N VAL A 93 -15.86 -6.59 -4.35
CA VAL A 93 -15.04 -6.28 -3.17
C VAL A 93 -15.91 -5.62 -2.10
N THR A 94 -15.94 -6.23 -0.91
CA THR A 94 -16.62 -5.68 0.28
C THR A 94 -15.68 -4.81 1.11
N ALA A 95 -16.21 -4.02 2.05
CA ALA A 95 -15.38 -3.22 2.97
C ALA A 95 -14.36 -4.04 3.78
N ASP A 96 -14.74 -5.22 4.31
CA ASP A 96 -13.80 -6.13 4.99
C ASP A 96 -12.66 -6.56 4.06
N THR A 97 -13.00 -6.91 2.81
CA THR A 97 -11.99 -7.33 1.84
C THR A 97 -11.10 -6.17 1.42
N ALA A 98 -11.65 -4.97 1.24
CA ALA A 98 -10.90 -3.76 0.94
C ALA A 98 -9.91 -3.40 2.05
N LEU A 99 -10.31 -3.51 3.33
CA LEU A 99 -9.40 -3.30 4.48
C LEU A 99 -8.22 -4.27 4.45
N ARG A 100 -8.51 -5.54 4.19
CA ARG A 100 -7.51 -6.61 4.11
C ARG A 100 -6.54 -6.42 2.93
N LEU A 101 -7.06 -6.12 1.74
CA LEU A 101 -6.25 -5.84 0.56
C LEU A 101 -5.43 -4.57 0.74
N GLY A 102 -6.03 -3.48 1.25
CA GLY A 102 -5.35 -2.23 1.54
C GLY A 102 -4.18 -2.42 2.52
N HIS A 103 -4.41 -3.19 3.59
CA HIS A 103 -3.36 -3.54 4.54
C HIS A 103 -2.21 -4.33 3.88
N TRP A 104 -2.53 -5.37 3.09
CA TRP A 104 -1.52 -6.24 2.48
C TRP A 104 -0.73 -5.54 1.37
N PHE A 105 -1.40 -4.78 0.49
CA PHE A 105 -0.76 -4.03 -0.60
C PHE A 105 -0.12 -2.71 -0.14
N GLY A 106 -0.39 -2.24 1.08
CA GLY A 106 0.08 -0.94 1.58
C GLY A 106 -0.56 0.25 0.87
N VAL A 107 -1.84 0.12 0.48
CA VAL A 107 -2.65 1.15 -0.20
C VAL A 107 -3.89 1.49 0.61
N GLN A 108 -4.62 2.52 0.22
CA GLN A 108 -5.84 2.90 0.91
C GLN A 108 -6.95 1.89 0.60
N PRO A 109 -7.68 1.37 1.60
CA PRO A 109 -8.85 0.49 1.38
C PRO A 109 -9.87 1.10 0.43
N GLU A 110 -10.04 2.43 0.49
CA GLU A 110 -10.97 3.18 -0.36
C GLU A 110 -10.65 3.02 -1.85
N ASP A 111 -9.39 2.83 -2.23
CA ASP A 111 -8.99 2.65 -3.63
C ASP A 111 -9.69 1.41 -4.24
N TRP A 112 -9.83 0.33 -3.46
CA TRP A 112 -10.52 -0.89 -3.89
C TRP A 112 -12.04 -0.72 -3.96
N LEU A 113 -12.63 0.02 -3.02
CA LEU A 113 -14.06 0.31 -3.03
C LEU A 113 -14.45 1.28 -4.14
N GLU A 114 -13.56 2.22 -4.48
CA GLU A 114 -13.76 3.11 -5.61
C GLU A 114 -13.80 2.33 -6.91
N LEU A 115 -12.87 1.39 -7.14
CA LEU A 115 -12.89 0.49 -8.30
C LEU A 115 -14.23 -0.28 -8.37
N GLN A 116 -14.69 -0.85 -7.26
CA GLN A 116 -15.96 -1.57 -7.19
C GLN A 116 -17.13 -0.67 -7.57
N THR A 117 -17.18 0.52 -6.97
CA THR A 117 -18.26 1.50 -7.18
C THR A 117 -18.30 1.96 -8.63
N GLN A 118 -17.15 2.28 -9.23
CA GLN A 118 -17.07 2.70 -10.63
C GLN A 118 -17.55 1.59 -11.58
N TYR A 119 -17.14 0.35 -11.33
CA TYR A 119 -17.60 -0.81 -12.10
C TYR A 119 -19.11 -1.00 -12.02
N GLU A 120 -19.67 -1.00 -10.81
CA GLU A 120 -21.11 -1.17 -10.57
C GLU A 120 -21.94 -0.04 -11.19
N LEU A 121 -21.48 1.22 -11.05
CA LEU A 121 -22.11 2.36 -11.71
C LEU A 121 -22.08 2.24 -13.23
N SER A 122 -20.98 1.73 -13.81
CA SER A 122 -20.89 1.49 -15.25
C SER A 122 -21.92 0.44 -15.71
N LEU A 123 -22.02 -0.68 -14.99
CA LEU A 123 -23.03 -1.71 -15.28
C LEU A 123 -24.46 -1.16 -15.15
N ALA A 124 -24.75 -0.45 -14.06
CA ALA A 124 -26.07 0.15 -13.83
C ALA A 124 -26.44 1.19 -14.89
N ARG A 125 -25.48 2.03 -15.30
CA ARG A 125 -25.66 3.01 -16.39
C ARG A 125 -25.97 2.31 -17.71
N ARG A 126 -25.29 1.20 -18.03
CA ARG A 126 -25.57 0.41 -19.23
C ARG A 126 -26.95 -0.25 -19.19
N ALA A 127 -27.35 -0.78 -18.04
CA ALA A 127 -28.62 -1.51 -17.89
C ALA A 127 -29.85 -0.58 -17.82
N ALA A 128 -29.76 0.54 -17.11
CA ALA A 128 -30.91 1.36 -16.77
C ALA A 128 -30.70 2.87 -16.98
N GLY A 129 -29.53 3.31 -17.44
CA GLY A 129 -29.16 4.72 -17.48
C GLY A 129 -30.10 5.60 -18.31
N ALA A 130 -30.56 5.12 -19.47
CA ALA A 130 -31.48 5.88 -20.31
C ALA A 130 -32.84 6.11 -19.63
N ARG A 131 -33.40 5.05 -19.02
CA ARG A 131 -34.64 5.11 -18.25
C ARG A 131 -34.52 5.97 -16.99
N ILE A 132 -33.38 5.92 -16.30
CA ILE A 132 -33.14 6.73 -15.10
C ILE A 132 -33.07 8.22 -15.47
N LYS A 133 -32.46 8.56 -16.61
CA LYS A 133 -32.36 9.95 -17.09
C LYS A 133 -33.71 10.59 -17.43
N SER A 134 -34.74 9.80 -17.75
CA SER A 134 -36.08 10.33 -18.02
C SER A 134 -36.92 10.56 -16.76
N LEU A 135 -36.41 10.23 -15.58
CA LEU A 135 -37.11 10.50 -14.32
C LEU A 135 -37.02 11.98 -13.97
N PRO A 136 -38.06 12.56 -13.32
CA PRO A 136 -38.01 13.94 -12.86
C PRO A 136 -36.85 14.18 -11.91
N SER A 137 -36.14 15.29 -12.10
CA SER A 137 -35.08 15.74 -11.22
C SER A 137 -35.56 16.84 -10.26
N LEU A 138 -34.79 17.10 -9.21
CA LEU A 138 -35.06 18.23 -8.30
C LEU A 138 -35.03 19.56 -9.06
N ALA A 139 -34.17 19.69 -10.06
CA ALA A 139 -34.06 20.88 -10.88
C ALA A 139 -35.31 21.12 -11.75
N ASP A 140 -36.00 20.05 -12.17
CA ASP A 140 -37.27 20.17 -12.90
C ASP A 140 -38.36 20.71 -11.97
N ARG A 141 -38.41 20.24 -10.73
CA ARG A 141 -39.43 20.65 -9.73
C ARG A 141 -39.27 22.07 -9.19
N GLN A 142 -38.07 22.64 -9.26
CA GLN A 142 -37.80 24.00 -8.78
C GLN A 142 -38.09 25.07 -9.85
N ARG A 143 -38.52 24.67 -11.06
CA ARG A 143 -38.83 25.57 -12.18
C ARG A 143 -40.33 25.83 -12.37
N ASP A 144 -41.18 25.10 -11.65
CA ASP A 144 -42.66 25.22 -11.64
C ASP A 144 -43.14 26.05 -10.44
#